data_AF-A0A7J4LSH2-F1
#
_entry.id   AF-A0A7J4LSH2-F1
#
_cell.length_a   1.000
_cell.length_b   1.000
_cell.length_c   1.000
_cell.angle_alpha   90.00
_cell.angle_beta   90.00
_cell.angle_gamma   90.00
#
_symmetry.space_group_name_H-M   'P 1'
#
loop_
_entity.id
_entity.type
_entity.pdbx_description
1 polymer ?
#
loop_
_entity_poly.entity_id
_entity_poly.type
_entity_poly.pdbx_seq_one_letter_code
_entity_poly.pdbx_strand_id
1 'polypeptide(L)'
;REHFRPFAPVVCADDALKYFDCDKPLPEITDFMLMVYPIKKEWHKKIPSVTHVDGSGRLQTISRKQNHLYYEVIKAFGKLSKIPILINTSFNIRGEPIVCTPADAYTCMMGTGIDCLVMGNFLIKRSDNEQDQWNSEHDAKD
;
A
#
# COMPACT_ATOMS: atom_id res chain seq x y z
N ARG A 1 15.96 1.14 -4.32
CA ARG A 1 14.93 2.20 -4.47
C ARG A 1 15.45 3.46 -3.83
N GLU A 2 15.25 4.62 -4.43
CA GLU A 2 15.72 5.90 -3.88
C GLU A 2 14.91 6.28 -2.63
N HIS A 3 15.61 6.72 -1.58
CA HIS A 3 15.02 7.03 -0.26
C HIS A 3 13.95 8.14 -0.29
N PHE A 4 13.95 8.99 -1.32
CA PHE A 4 13.04 10.12 -1.42
C PHE A 4 11.68 9.78 -2.06
N ARG A 5 11.50 8.60 -2.67
CA ARG A 5 10.21 8.26 -3.31
C ARG A 5 9.14 8.04 -2.24
N PRO A 6 8.12 8.91 -2.14
CA PRO A 6 7.09 8.76 -1.14
C PRO A 6 6.21 7.54 -1.44
N PHE A 7 5.63 6.96 -0.38
CA PHE A 7 4.58 5.96 -0.52
C PHE A 7 3.21 6.64 -0.55
N ALA A 8 2.26 5.98 -1.18
CA ALA A 8 0.91 6.50 -1.27
C ALA A 8 0.03 5.91 -0.15
N PRO A 9 -0.71 6.76 0.58
CA PRO A 9 -1.70 6.30 1.55
C PRO A 9 -2.95 5.76 0.87
N VAL A 10 -3.47 4.65 1.38
CA VAL A 10 -4.83 4.18 1.09
C VAL A 10 -5.70 4.23 2.34
N VAL A 11 -6.92 4.74 2.19
CA VAL A 11 -7.92 4.88 3.27
C VAL A 11 -9.31 4.53 2.75
N CYS A 12 -10.24 4.15 3.63
CA CYS A 12 -11.63 4.00 3.23
C CYS A 12 -12.26 5.37 2.90
N ALA A 13 -13.10 5.43 1.85
CA ALA A 13 -13.69 6.68 1.37
C ALA A 13 -14.51 7.43 2.45
N ASP A 14 -15.17 6.70 3.34
CA ASP A 14 -15.94 7.22 4.48
C ASP A 14 -15.06 7.82 5.59
N ASP A 15 -13.77 7.48 5.62
CA ASP A 15 -12.79 7.96 6.59
C ASP A 15 -11.90 9.09 6.03
N ALA A 16 -11.87 9.33 4.72
CA ALA A 16 -10.89 10.21 4.07
C ALA A 16 -10.82 11.62 4.69
N LEU A 17 -11.98 12.28 4.87
CA LEU A 17 -12.09 13.63 5.45
C LEU A 17 -11.60 13.74 6.89
N LYS A 18 -11.38 12.62 7.59
CA LYS A 18 -10.78 12.61 8.93
C LYS A 18 -9.26 12.81 8.90
N TYR A 19 -8.61 12.40 7.81
CA TYR A 19 -7.14 12.39 7.70
C TYR A 19 -6.62 13.38 6.66
N PHE A 20 -7.43 13.72 5.66
CA PHE A 20 -7.07 14.58 4.54
C PHE A 20 -7.99 15.79 4.46
N ASP A 21 -7.44 16.90 3.99
CA ASP A 21 -8.20 18.06 3.54
C ASP A 21 -8.52 17.86 2.05
N CYS A 22 -9.58 17.08 1.77
CA CYS A 22 -9.99 16.66 0.43
C CYS A 22 -11.42 17.09 0.07
N ASP A 23 -11.77 16.97 -1.21
CA ASP A 23 -13.09 17.40 -1.71
C ASP A 23 -14.25 16.56 -1.15
N LYS A 24 -15.45 17.16 -1.20
CA LYS A 24 -16.72 16.52 -0.86
C LYS A 24 -17.77 16.88 -1.93
N PRO A 25 -18.25 15.92 -2.74
CA PRO A 25 -17.87 14.50 -2.74
C PRO A 25 -16.43 14.27 -3.17
N LEU A 26 -15.85 13.14 -2.74
CA LEU A 26 -14.53 12.69 -3.22
C LEU A 26 -14.60 12.44 -4.74
N PRO A 27 -13.64 12.94 -5.54
CA PRO A 27 -13.59 12.67 -6.97
C PRO A 27 -13.20 11.22 -7.23
N GLU A 28 -13.82 10.57 -8.22
CA GLU A 28 -13.53 9.16 -8.57
C GLU A 28 -12.03 8.93 -8.91
N ILE A 29 -11.34 9.94 -9.41
CA ILE A 29 -9.89 9.89 -9.68
C ILE A 29 -9.02 9.58 -8.45
N THR A 30 -9.56 9.76 -7.23
CA THR A 30 -8.90 9.32 -5.99
C THR A 30 -8.83 7.80 -5.84
N ASP A 31 -9.72 7.05 -6.49
CA ASP A 31 -9.67 5.58 -6.45
C ASP A 31 -8.44 5.01 -7.18
N PHE A 32 -7.86 5.82 -8.07
CA PHE A 32 -6.74 5.46 -8.95
C PHE A 32 -5.40 6.10 -8.56
N MET A 33 -5.30 6.69 -7.36
CA MET A 33 -4.06 7.34 -6.88
C MET A 33 -3.60 8.51 -7.77
N LEU A 34 -4.54 9.23 -8.41
CA LEU A 34 -4.23 10.32 -9.34
C LEU A 34 -4.32 11.72 -8.72
N MET A 35 -4.60 11.81 -7.42
CA MET A 35 -4.73 13.08 -6.70
C MET A 35 -3.81 13.15 -5.49
N VAL A 36 -3.32 14.36 -5.22
CA VAL A 36 -2.53 14.69 -4.03
C VAL A 36 -3.34 15.65 -3.18
N TYR A 37 -3.52 15.32 -1.90
CA TYR A 37 -4.21 16.17 -0.94
C TYR A 37 -3.32 16.45 0.27
N PRO A 38 -3.51 17.60 0.95
CA PRO A 38 -2.91 17.82 2.26
C PRO A 38 -3.40 16.78 3.27
N ILE A 39 -2.48 16.21 4.03
CA ILE A 39 -2.79 15.43 5.23
C ILE A 39 -2.98 16.45 6.37
N LYS A 40 -3.99 16.26 7.21
CA LYS A 40 -4.22 17.15 8.35
C LYS A 40 -3.05 17.07 9.34
N LYS A 41 -2.63 18.22 9.86
CA LYS A 41 -1.38 18.38 10.63
C LYS A 41 -1.25 17.43 11.82
N GLU A 42 -2.37 17.12 12.49
CA GLU A 42 -2.40 16.20 13.63
C GLU A 42 -1.99 14.75 13.29
N TRP A 43 -1.99 14.38 12.00
CA TRP A 43 -1.62 13.05 11.54
C TRP A 43 -0.18 12.95 11.03
N HIS A 44 0.51 14.05 10.73
CA HIS A 44 1.86 14.03 10.12
C HIS A 44 2.86 13.14 10.89
N LYS A 45 2.87 13.24 12.23
CA LYS A 45 3.76 12.42 13.08
C LYS A 45 3.30 10.97 13.23
N LYS A 46 2.04 10.66 12.94
CA LYS A 46 1.44 9.34 13.11
C LYS A 46 1.51 8.49 11.84
N ILE A 47 1.54 9.13 10.67
CA ILE A 47 1.65 8.46 9.36
C ILE A 47 2.81 9.01 8.51
N PRO A 48 4.03 9.09 9.05
CA PRO A 48 5.15 9.75 8.36
C PRO A 48 5.54 9.05 7.06
N SER A 49 5.37 7.72 6.96
CA SER A 49 5.77 6.93 5.78
C SER A 49 5.01 7.27 4.50
N VAL A 50 3.84 7.91 4.61
CA VAL A 50 2.96 8.31 3.50
C VAL A 50 2.78 9.81 3.40
N THR A 51 3.52 10.57 4.21
CA THR A 51 3.46 12.04 4.28
C THR A 51 4.69 12.60 3.57
N HIS A 52 4.46 13.40 2.52
CA HIS A 52 5.49 14.15 1.82
C HIS A 52 6.08 15.24 2.73
N VAL A 53 7.24 15.79 2.35
CA VAL A 53 7.93 16.85 3.11
C VAL A 53 7.05 18.10 3.30
N ASP A 54 6.17 18.39 2.35
CA ASP A 54 5.21 19.50 2.40
C ASP A 54 3.91 19.18 3.17
N GLY A 55 3.78 17.98 3.74
CA GLY A 55 2.59 17.53 4.46
C GLY A 55 1.48 16.96 3.57
N SER A 56 1.72 16.79 2.27
CA SER A 56 0.76 16.17 1.34
C SER A 56 0.91 14.65 1.23
N GLY A 57 -0.07 13.98 0.62
CA GLY A 57 0.02 12.56 0.26
C GLY A 57 -0.81 12.25 -0.98
N ARG A 58 -0.34 11.31 -1.81
CA ARG A 58 -1.05 10.86 -3.00
C ARG A 58 -2.15 9.86 -2.63
N LEU A 59 -3.31 10.40 -2.30
CA LEU A 59 -4.44 9.68 -1.72
C LEU A 59 -5.01 8.61 -2.67
N GLN A 60 -5.15 7.39 -2.15
CA GLN A 60 -6.11 6.42 -2.66
C GLN A 60 -7.30 6.27 -1.73
N THR A 61 -8.51 6.26 -2.29
CA THR A 61 -9.70 5.87 -1.55
C THR A 61 -10.23 4.51 -1.98
N ILE A 62 -10.78 3.77 -1.02
CA ILE A 62 -11.47 2.50 -1.27
C ILE A 62 -12.87 2.60 -0.72
N SER A 63 -13.87 2.40 -1.58
CA SER A 63 -15.25 2.23 -1.13
C SER A 63 -15.60 0.75 -0.93
N ARG A 64 -16.52 0.47 0.00
CA ARG A 64 -16.98 -0.90 0.26
C ARG A 64 -17.64 -1.55 -0.97
N LYS A 65 -18.26 -0.73 -1.84
CA LYS A 65 -18.90 -1.18 -3.09
C LYS A 65 -17.87 -1.56 -4.15
N GLN A 66 -16.78 -0.80 -4.27
CA GLN A 66 -15.73 -1.01 -5.26
C GLN A 66 -14.86 -2.22 -4.93
N ASN A 67 -14.44 -2.36 -3.66
CA ASN A 67 -13.63 -3.49 -3.22
C ASN A 67 -13.91 -3.81 -1.75
N HIS A 68 -14.84 -4.75 -1.54
CA HIS A 68 -15.28 -5.15 -0.19
C HIS A 68 -14.13 -5.71 0.65
N LEU A 69 -13.33 -6.62 0.10
CA LEU A 69 -12.25 -7.27 0.85
C LEU A 69 -11.19 -6.26 1.29
N TYR A 70 -10.74 -5.38 0.38
CA TYR A 70 -9.73 -4.38 0.71
C TYR A 70 -10.24 -3.36 1.73
N TYR A 71 -11.51 -2.95 1.61
CA TYR A 71 -12.18 -2.11 2.59
C TYR A 71 -12.16 -2.75 3.99
N GLU A 72 -12.55 -4.01 4.12
CA GLU A 72 -12.56 -4.72 5.41
C GLU A 72 -11.14 -4.90 5.99
N VAL A 73 -10.12 -5.11 5.14
CA VAL A 73 -8.70 -5.16 5.57
C VAL A 73 -8.28 -3.83 6.19
N ILE A 74 -8.58 -2.70 5.55
CA ILE A 74 -8.23 -1.35 6.06
C ILE A 74 -8.95 -1.09 7.40
N LYS A 75 -10.24 -1.43 7.50
CA LYS A 75 -11.01 -1.28 8.75
C LYS A 75 -10.48 -2.19 9.86
N ALA A 76 -10.14 -3.45 9.54
CA ALA A 76 -9.57 -4.40 10.49
C ALA A 76 -8.20 -3.92 11.00
N PHE A 77 -7.34 -3.46 10.10
CA PHE A 77 -6.06 -2.83 10.46
C PHE A 77 -6.29 -1.64 11.40
N GLY A 78 -7.21 -0.74 11.07
CA GLY A 78 -7.56 0.40 11.93
C GLY A 78 -8.08 0.02 13.32
N LYS A 79 -8.79 -1.10 13.48
CA LYS A 79 -9.21 -1.59 14.81
C LYS A 79 -8.02 -1.96 15.68
N LEU A 80 -6.98 -2.55 15.08
CA LEU A 80 -5.75 -2.99 15.73
C LEU A 80 -4.77 -1.83 15.96
N SER A 81 -4.42 -1.10 14.90
CA SER A 81 -3.41 -0.04 14.90
C SER A 81 -3.93 1.32 15.38
N LYS A 82 -5.25 1.50 15.44
CA LYS A 82 -5.95 2.79 15.62
C LYS A 82 -5.77 3.78 14.47
N ILE A 83 -5.13 3.37 13.38
CA ILE A 83 -4.87 4.16 12.17
C ILE A 83 -5.30 3.34 10.94
N PRO A 84 -6.50 3.56 10.37
CA PRO A 84 -7.02 2.83 9.21
C PRO A 84 -6.39 3.33 7.90
N ILE A 85 -5.06 3.39 7.82
CA ILE A 85 -4.31 3.81 6.64
C ILE A 85 -3.23 2.77 6.37
N LEU A 86 -3.18 2.29 5.13
CA LEU A 86 -2.11 1.38 4.66
C LEU A 86 -1.23 2.11 3.65
N ILE A 87 -0.02 1.58 3.46
CA ILE A 87 0.82 1.90 2.31
C ILE A 87 0.33 1.06 1.13
N ASN A 88 0.06 1.69 -0.01
CA ASN A 88 -0.16 0.97 -1.26
C ASN A 88 0.98 1.28 -2.25
N THR A 89 1.62 0.23 -2.75
CA THR A 89 2.72 0.31 -3.72
C THR A 89 2.59 -0.83 -4.73
N SER A 90 3.27 -0.71 -5.86
CA SER A 90 3.23 -1.74 -6.89
C SER A 90 3.87 -3.03 -6.36
N PHE A 91 3.18 -4.16 -6.56
CA PHE A 91 3.74 -5.46 -6.23
C PHE A 91 4.57 -5.95 -7.42
N ASN A 92 5.84 -5.56 -7.41
CA ASN A 92 6.87 -5.90 -8.38
C ASN A 92 8.25 -5.56 -7.84
N ILE A 93 9.29 -5.95 -8.60
CA ILE A 93 10.66 -5.50 -8.40
C ILE A 93 11.08 -4.51 -9.49
N ARG A 94 12.24 -3.86 -9.30
CA ARG A 94 12.77 -2.91 -10.29
C ARG A 94 13.03 -3.64 -11.62
N GLY A 95 12.47 -3.12 -12.71
CA GLY A 95 12.64 -3.67 -14.05
C GLY A 95 11.56 -4.66 -14.48
N GLU A 96 10.68 -5.07 -13.56
CA GLU A 96 9.58 -5.99 -13.85
C GLU A 96 8.20 -5.31 -13.82
N PRO A 97 7.22 -5.81 -14.60
CA PRO A 97 5.83 -5.37 -14.50
C PRO A 97 5.19 -5.81 -13.17
N ILE A 98 4.00 -5.28 -12.87
CA ILE A 98 3.17 -5.76 -11.76
C ILE A 98 2.82 -7.23 -12.00
N VAL A 99 2.87 -8.03 -10.92
CA VAL A 99 2.53 -9.46 -10.96
C VAL A 99 1.12 -9.70 -11.49
N CYS A 100 0.94 -10.73 -12.32
CA CYS A 100 -0.35 -11.07 -12.94
C CYS A 100 -0.80 -12.51 -12.67
N THR A 101 0.12 -13.39 -12.28
CA THR A 101 -0.17 -14.79 -11.94
C THR A 101 0.25 -15.15 -10.52
N PRO A 102 -0.31 -16.20 -9.90
CA PRO A 102 0.15 -16.70 -8.60
C PRO A 102 1.64 -17.05 -8.59
N ALA A 103 2.16 -17.56 -9.71
CA ALA A 103 3.58 -17.88 -9.86
C ALA A 103 4.45 -16.60 -9.82
N ASP A 104 4.02 -15.53 -10.51
CA ASP A 104 4.72 -14.22 -10.46
C ASP A 104 4.72 -13.65 -9.03
N ALA A 105 3.57 -13.69 -8.35
CA ALA A 105 3.44 -13.19 -6.99
C ALA A 105 4.32 -13.96 -5.99
N TYR A 106 4.34 -15.29 -6.09
CA TYR A 106 5.21 -16.13 -5.28
C TYR A 106 6.69 -15.86 -5.55
N THR A 107 7.08 -15.78 -6.84
CA THR A 107 8.45 -15.48 -7.27
C THR A 107 8.90 -14.13 -6.75
N CYS A 108 8.07 -13.09 -6.91
CA CYS A 108 8.34 -11.75 -6.40
C CYS A 108 8.47 -11.72 -4.88
N MET A 109 7.62 -12.44 -4.13
CA MET A 109 7.74 -12.53 -2.67
C MET A 109 9.06 -13.19 -2.26
N MET A 110 9.41 -14.34 -2.87
CA MET A 110 10.62 -15.08 -2.50
C MET A 110 11.90 -14.30 -2.83
N GLY A 111 11.87 -13.53 -3.92
CA GLY A 111 12.96 -12.65 -4.36
C GLY A 111 13.10 -11.33 -3.60
N THR A 112 12.19 -10.97 -2.69
CA THR A 112 12.19 -9.68 -1.98
C THR A 112 12.09 -9.86 -0.47
N GLY A 113 12.17 -8.77 0.31
CA GLY A 113 11.93 -8.76 1.75
C GLY A 113 10.47 -8.92 2.21
N ILE A 114 9.54 -9.34 1.34
CA ILE A 114 8.12 -9.48 1.73
C ILE A 114 7.92 -10.68 2.66
N ASP A 115 7.30 -10.46 3.83
CA ASP A 115 7.11 -11.49 4.84
C ASP A 115 5.98 -12.48 4.51
N CYS A 116 4.90 -11.98 3.91
CA CYS A 116 3.65 -12.71 3.71
C CYS A 116 2.99 -12.35 2.38
N LEU A 117 2.45 -13.36 1.71
CA LEU A 117 1.63 -13.25 0.51
C LEU A 117 0.22 -13.78 0.80
N VAL A 118 -0.78 -12.93 0.58
CA VAL A 118 -2.19 -13.31 0.65
C VAL A 118 -2.74 -13.41 -0.77
N MET A 119 -3.20 -14.60 -1.16
CA MET A 119 -3.80 -14.86 -2.47
C MET A 119 -5.14 -15.57 -2.29
N GLY A 120 -6.24 -14.84 -2.47
CA GLY A 120 -7.57 -15.37 -2.18
C GLY A 120 -7.66 -15.86 -0.73
N ASN A 121 -7.90 -17.15 -0.55
CA ASN A 121 -8.03 -17.78 0.77
C ASN A 121 -6.71 -18.36 1.32
N PHE A 122 -5.59 -18.13 0.64
CA PHE A 122 -4.28 -18.66 1.03
C PHE A 122 -3.43 -17.56 1.66
N LEU A 123 -2.77 -17.90 2.78
CA LEU A 123 -1.71 -17.11 3.39
C LEU A 123 -0.43 -17.91 3.31
N ILE A 124 0.57 -17.37 2.61
CA ILE A 124 1.89 -17.96 2.47
C ILE A 124 2.85 -17.07 3.24
N LYS A 125 3.61 -17.66 4.18
CA LYS A 125 4.68 -16.96 4.88
C LYS A 125 6.01 -17.32 4.24
N ARG A 126 6.85 -16.32 3.99
CA ARG A 126 8.18 -16.55 3.43
C ARG A 126 9.02 -17.50 4.31
N SER A 127 8.87 -17.41 5.63
CA SER A 127 9.56 -18.27 6.61
C SER A 127 9.26 -19.77 6.47
N ASP A 128 8.14 -20.11 5.85
CA ASP A 128 7.65 -21.49 5.77
C ASP A 128 8.12 -22.19 4.47
N ASN A 129 8.94 -21.51 3.66
CA ASN A 129 9.43 -21.97 2.36
C ASN A 129 10.97 -21.99 2.35
N GLU A 130 11.57 -22.85 1.51
CA GLU A 130 13.02 -22.91 1.34
C GLU A 130 13.57 -21.56 0.84
N GLN A 131 14.61 -21.06 1.51
CA GLN A 131 15.21 -19.75 1.23
C GLN A 131 16.28 -19.84 0.14
N ASP A 132 15.94 -20.43 -1.00
CA ASP A 132 16.93 -20.65 -2.05
C ASP A 132 16.30 -20.32 -3.40
N GLN A 133 17.01 -19.52 -4.21
CA GLN A 133 17.06 -19.50 -5.69
C GLN A 133 17.24 -18.10 -6.28
N TRP A 134 16.86 -17.02 -5.60
CA TRP A 134 16.96 -15.66 -6.14
C TRP A 134 16.73 -14.58 -5.07
N ASN A 135 17.58 -13.55 -5.01
CA ASN A 135 17.39 -12.38 -4.16
C ASN A 135 17.50 -11.10 -5.00
N SER A 136 16.37 -10.62 -5.49
CA SER A 136 16.29 -9.41 -6.31
C SER A 136 16.86 -8.16 -5.62
N GLU A 137 16.85 -8.10 -4.29
CA GLU A 137 17.42 -6.96 -3.55
C GLU A 137 18.95 -7.00 -3.54
N HIS A 138 19.55 -8.20 -3.56
CA HIS A 138 20.99 -8.38 -3.68
C HIS A 138 21.47 -8.20 -5.13
N ASP A 139 20.69 -8.71 -6.09
CA ASP A 139 21.08 -8.77 -7.50
C ASP A 139 20.74 -7.47 -8.28
N ALA A 140 19.88 -6.61 -7.73
CA ALA A 140 19.56 -5.32 -8.32
C ALA A 140 20.77 -4.38 -8.26
N LYS A 141 21.47 -4.23 -9.39
CA LYS A 141 22.49 -3.19 -9.57
C LYS A 141 21.80 -1.81 -9.67
N ASP A 142 22.31 -0.84 -8.91
CA ASP A 142 21.80 0.53 -8.90
C ASP A 142 21.95 1.24 -10.25
#